data_AF-A0A1J0PEJ3-F1
#
_entry.id   AF-A0A1J0PEJ3-F1
#
_cell.length_a   1.000
_cell.length_b   1.000
_cell.length_c   1.000
_cell.angle_alpha   90.00
_cell.angle_beta   90.00
_cell.angle_gamma   90.00
#
_symmetry.space_group_name_H-M   'P 1'
#
loop_
_entity.id
_entity.type
_entity.pdbx_description
1 polymer ?
#
loop_
_entity_poly.entity_id
_entity_poly.type
_entity_poly.pdbx_seq_one_letter_code
_entity_poly.pdbx_strand_id
1 'polypeptide(L)'
;MTEAIDQGVKPEQALAVVGLGLMRGMGGSGLAEPVLDADFSTHEAPLSVQAIKARLESIALAIETGAPLTTQEVTVLIGARPGSAKVRRAGVVAERISRNVWQLRHSRNQEREAASTGFSEGFRRRL
;
A
#
# COMPACT_ATOMS: atom_id res chain seq x y z
N MET A 1 13.61 -14.78 -19.51
CA MET A 1 14.62 -15.42 -18.65
C MET A 1 15.54 -16.27 -19.53
N THR A 2 16.32 -15.64 -20.41
CA THR A 2 17.12 -16.42 -21.40
C THR A 2 18.53 -15.86 -21.61
N GLU A 3 18.95 -14.84 -20.86
CA GLU A 3 20.31 -14.28 -20.95
C GLU A 3 21.29 -14.87 -19.92
N ALA A 4 20.83 -15.69 -18.97
CA ALA A 4 21.70 -16.27 -17.94
C ALA A 4 22.48 -17.52 -18.40
N ILE A 5 22.17 -18.08 -19.56
CA ILE A 5 22.79 -19.32 -20.06
C ILE A 5 24.09 -19.02 -20.84
N ASP A 6 24.29 -17.79 -21.32
CA ASP A 6 25.42 -17.43 -22.20
C ASP A 6 26.72 -17.06 -21.44
N GLN A 7 26.72 -17.10 -20.11
CA GLN A 7 27.90 -16.76 -19.28
C GLN A 7 28.56 -17.95 -18.58
N GLY A 8 28.44 -19.17 -19.14
CA GLY A 8 29.30 -20.29 -18.75
C GLY A 8 29.24 -20.68 -17.26
N VAL A 9 28.15 -20.34 -16.56
CA VAL A 9 27.94 -20.75 -15.18
C VAL A 9 27.53 -22.22 -15.18
N LYS A 10 28.39 -23.04 -14.58
CA LYS A 10 28.15 -24.47 -14.46
C LYS A 10 26.88 -24.72 -13.64
N PRO A 11 26.07 -25.73 -14.00
CA PRO A 11 24.77 -26.00 -13.37
C PRO A 11 24.87 -26.18 -11.85
N GLU A 12 26.01 -26.64 -11.34
CA GLU A 12 26.25 -26.74 -9.89
C GLU A 12 26.25 -25.38 -9.18
N GLN A 13 26.72 -24.32 -9.86
CA GLN A 13 26.76 -22.96 -9.30
C GLN A 13 25.40 -22.27 -9.34
N ALA A 14 24.60 -22.54 -10.38
CA ALA A 14 23.20 -22.10 -10.42
C ALA A 14 22.38 -22.77 -9.29
N LEU A 15 22.62 -24.06 -9.05
CA LEU A 15 21.99 -24.79 -7.94
C LEU A 15 22.44 -24.26 -6.57
N ALA A 16 23.72 -23.88 -6.43
CA ALA A 16 24.25 -23.29 -5.20
C ALA A 16 23.62 -21.91 -4.90
N VAL A 17 23.40 -21.07 -5.91
CA VAL A 17 22.71 -19.77 -5.75
C VAL A 17 21.25 -19.95 -5.38
N VAL A 18 20.56 -20.93 -5.97
CA VAL A 18 19.17 -21.28 -5.61
C VAL A 18 19.09 -21.85 -4.18
N GLY A 19 20.05 -22.70 -3.79
CA GLY A 19 20.14 -23.28 -2.44
C GLY A 19 20.40 -22.24 -1.35
N LEU A 20 21.25 -21.24 -1.62
CA LEU A 20 21.52 -20.14 -0.68
C LEU A 20 20.28 -19.25 -0.46
N GLY A 21 19.46 -19.07 -1.51
CA GLY A 21 18.19 -18.34 -1.42
C GLY A 21 17.14 -19.05 -0.56
N LEU A 22 17.05 -20.38 -0.65
CA LEU A 22 16.10 -21.17 0.14
C LEU A 22 16.50 -21.26 1.62
N MET A 23 17.81 -21.33 1.94
CA MET A 23 18.29 -21.31 3.32
C MET A 23 18.04 -19.97 4.02
N ARG A 24 18.14 -18.85 3.29
CA ARG A 24 17.75 -17.53 3.82
C ARG A 24 16.24 -17.43 4.11
N GLY A 25 15.42 -18.19 3.40
CA GLY A 25 13.98 -18.32 3.67
C GLY A 25 13.63 -19.25 4.84
N MET A 26 14.49 -20.22 5.19
CA MET A 26 14.21 -21.21 6.24
C MET A 26 14.84 -20.89 7.61
N GLY A 27 15.85 -20.01 7.67
CA GLY A 27 16.43 -19.54 8.94
C GLY A 27 15.53 -18.60 9.75
N GLY A 28 14.39 -18.17 9.19
CA GLY A 28 13.38 -17.33 9.83
C GLY A 28 12.07 -18.10 10.08
N SER A 29 12.14 -19.32 10.61
CA SER A 29 10.92 -20.00 11.07
C SER A 29 10.47 -19.39 12.39
N GLY A 30 9.66 -18.35 12.26
CA GLY A 30 8.94 -17.68 13.33
C GLY A 30 7.98 -16.69 12.70
N LEU A 31 6.93 -17.20 12.05
CA LEU A 31 5.76 -16.45 11.55
C LEU A 31 6.09 -15.00 11.16
N ALA A 32 6.93 -14.84 10.13
CA ALA A 32 7.11 -13.54 9.53
C ALA A 32 5.84 -13.23 8.72
N GLU A 33 4.84 -12.70 9.41
CA GLU A 33 4.02 -11.60 8.88
C GLU A 33 4.95 -10.72 8.03
N PRO A 34 4.52 -10.21 6.86
CA PRO A 34 5.33 -9.27 6.09
C PRO A 34 5.59 -8.07 6.99
N VAL A 35 6.76 -8.06 7.64
CA VAL A 35 7.21 -6.96 8.46
C VAL A 35 7.44 -5.83 7.47
N LEU A 36 6.43 -4.97 7.38
CA LEU A 36 6.62 -3.60 7.00
C LEU A 36 7.65 -3.08 8.01
N ASP A 37 8.94 -3.12 7.64
CA ASP A 37 10.01 -2.45 8.36
C ASP A 37 9.70 -0.96 8.36
N ALA A 38 8.83 -0.58 9.29
CA ALA A 38 8.56 0.77 9.70
C ALA A 38 9.48 1.07 10.88
N ASP A 39 10.77 0.83 10.69
CA ASP A 39 11.80 1.39 11.55
C ASP A 39 11.80 2.90 11.33
N PHE A 40 11.07 3.62 12.16
CA PHE A 40 11.13 5.08 12.31
C PHE A 40 12.43 5.52 13.01
N SER A 41 13.52 4.80 12.77
CA SER A 41 14.86 5.18 13.22
C SER A 41 15.34 6.33 12.35
N THR A 42 15.82 7.40 12.98
CA THR A 42 16.22 8.71 12.42
C THR A 42 17.35 8.67 11.37
N HIS A 43 17.64 7.52 10.77
CA HIS A 43 18.40 7.40 9.54
C HIS A 43 17.40 7.22 8.40
N GLU A 44 17.20 8.26 7.60
CA GLU A 44 16.42 8.21 6.36
C GLU A 44 17.09 7.20 5.43
N ALA A 45 16.66 5.92 5.53
CA ALA A 45 17.10 4.89 4.62
C ALA A 45 16.78 5.35 3.20
N PRO A 46 17.71 5.20 2.23
CA PRO A 46 17.48 5.66 0.87
C PRO A 46 16.18 5.05 0.32
N LEU A 47 15.27 5.91 -0.13
CA LEU A 47 13.98 5.49 -0.68
C LEU A 47 14.23 4.57 -1.89
N SER A 48 13.95 3.27 -1.74
CA SER A 48 14.13 2.31 -2.82
C SER A 48 12.99 2.40 -3.82
N VAL A 49 13.30 2.26 -5.11
CA VAL A 49 12.28 2.22 -6.18
C VAL A 49 11.29 1.07 -5.94
N GLN A 50 11.76 -0.04 -5.37
CA GLN A 50 10.93 -1.19 -5.01
C GLN A 50 9.92 -0.84 -3.90
N ALA A 51 10.33 -0.10 -2.86
CA ALA A 51 9.42 0.34 -1.79
C ALA A 51 8.37 1.33 -2.32
N ILE A 52 8.77 2.23 -3.22
CA ILE A 52 7.84 3.17 -3.88
C ILE A 52 6.81 2.38 -4.69
N LYS A 53 7.27 1.43 -5.52
CA LYS A 53 6.40 0.59 -6.33
C LYS A 53 5.41 -0.19 -5.45
N ALA A 54 5.91 -0.91 -4.44
CA ALA A 54 5.08 -1.69 -3.53
C ALA A 54 3.99 -0.82 -2.89
N ARG A 55 4.35 0.38 -2.41
CA ARG A 55 3.38 1.33 -1.84
C ARG A 55 2.30 1.75 -2.85
N LEU A 56 2.69 2.04 -4.10
CA LEU A 56 1.74 2.42 -5.14
C LEU A 56 0.79 1.28 -5.50
N GLU A 57 1.30 0.05 -5.59
CA GLU A 57 0.50 -1.16 -5.82
C GLU A 57 -0.46 -1.41 -4.65
N SER A 58 -0.01 -1.26 -3.41
CA SER A 58 -0.86 -1.37 -2.22
C SER A 58 -1.97 -0.31 -2.19
N ILE A 59 -1.68 0.94 -2.59
CA ILE A 59 -2.72 1.99 -2.71
C ILE A 59 -3.77 1.59 -3.74
N ALA A 60 -3.34 1.12 -4.92
CA ALA A 60 -4.26 0.71 -5.98
C ALA A 60 -5.16 -0.43 -5.51
N LEU A 61 -4.58 -1.47 -4.90
CA LEU A 61 -5.30 -2.62 -4.37
C LEU A 61 -6.30 -2.22 -3.26
N ALA A 62 -5.89 -1.34 -2.34
CA ALA A 62 -6.76 -0.87 -1.27
C ALA A 62 -7.97 -0.07 -1.79
N ILE A 63 -7.78 0.73 -2.85
CA ILE A 63 -8.87 1.46 -3.51
C ILE A 63 -9.79 0.49 -4.26
N GLU A 64 -9.23 -0.45 -5.01
CA GLU A 64 -9.99 -1.43 -5.80
C GLU A 64 -10.86 -2.33 -4.91
N THR A 65 -10.29 -2.83 -3.83
CA THR A 65 -10.97 -3.74 -2.89
C THR A 65 -11.84 -3.01 -1.88
N GLY A 66 -11.60 -1.72 -1.66
CA GLY A 66 -12.23 -0.96 -0.58
C GLY A 66 -11.86 -1.48 0.82
N ALA A 67 -10.74 -2.20 0.94
CA ALA A 67 -10.33 -2.86 2.18
C ALA A 67 -10.24 -1.88 3.38
N PRO A 68 -10.63 -2.31 4.59
CA PRO A 68 -10.47 -1.50 5.78
C PRO A 68 -8.99 -1.40 6.16
N LEU A 69 -8.54 -0.18 6.48
CA LEU A 69 -7.17 0.12 6.87
C LEU A 69 -7.12 0.74 8.27
N THR A 70 -6.03 0.50 8.97
CA THR A 70 -5.67 1.15 10.22
C THR A 70 -5.06 2.53 9.98
N THR A 71 -4.95 3.31 11.06
CA THR A 71 -4.33 4.64 11.02
C THR A 71 -2.85 4.58 10.62
N GLN A 72 -2.15 3.51 11.02
CA GLN A 72 -0.73 3.34 10.71
C GLN A 72 -0.53 2.99 9.24
N GLU A 73 -1.33 2.08 8.69
CA GLU A 73 -1.30 1.74 7.26
C GLU A 73 -1.63 2.96 6.40
N VAL A 74 -2.66 3.75 6.75
CA VAL A 74 -2.95 5.00 6.04
C VAL A 74 -1.75 5.97 6.10
N THR A 75 -1.07 6.05 7.24
CA THR A 75 0.12 6.90 7.39
C THR A 75 1.22 6.48 6.43
N VAL A 76 1.48 5.17 6.29
CA VAL A 76 2.47 4.62 5.35
C VAL A 76 2.04 4.83 3.90
N LEU A 77 0.81 4.46 3.56
CA LEU A 77 0.29 4.51 2.19
C LEU A 77 0.20 5.95 1.67
N ILE A 78 -0.43 6.85 2.43
CA ILE A 78 -0.55 8.27 2.05
C ILE A 78 0.76 9.04 2.30
N GLY A 79 1.63 8.54 3.17
CA GLY A 79 2.86 9.22 3.61
C GLY A 79 2.58 10.45 4.49
N ALA A 80 1.40 10.52 5.13
CA ALA A 80 1.02 11.60 6.01
C ALA A 80 0.16 11.05 7.15
N ARG A 81 0.44 11.47 8.39
CA ARG A 81 -0.34 11.04 9.55
C ARG A 81 -1.73 11.68 9.52
N PRO A 82 -2.82 10.90 9.64
CA PRO A 82 -4.15 11.49 9.61
C PRO A 82 -4.44 12.39 10.81
N GLY A 83 -4.74 13.67 10.55
CA GLY A 83 -5.10 14.66 11.59
C GLY A 83 -6.60 14.92 11.73
N SER A 84 -7.42 14.48 10.78
CA SER A 84 -8.87 14.67 10.78
C SER A 84 -9.57 13.44 10.17
N ALA A 85 -10.90 13.37 10.23
CA ALA A 85 -11.66 12.24 9.66
C ALA A 85 -11.52 12.08 8.13
N LYS A 86 -11.00 13.09 7.42
CA LYS A 86 -10.71 13.04 5.99
C LYS A 86 -9.35 13.65 5.69
N VAL A 87 -8.51 12.91 4.98
CA VAL A 87 -7.17 13.37 4.59
C VAL A 87 -6.98 13.16 3.10
N ARG A 88 -6.67 14.24 2.39
CA ARG A 88 -6.44 14.23 0.96
C ARG A 88 -4.98 14.50 0.67
N ARG A 89 -4.39 13.69 -0.22
CA ARG A 89 -3.07 13.96 -0.78
C ARG A 89 -3.10 13.70 -2.28
N ALA A 90 -3.03 14.79 -3.05
CA ALA A 90 -3.18 14.75 -4.50
C ALA A 90 -4.39 13.91 -4.93
N GLY A 91 -4.17 12.82 -5.66
CA GLY A 91 -5.20 11.97 -6.23
C GLY A 91 -5.93 11.04 -5.25
N VAL A 92 -5.45 10.87 -4.01
CA VAL A 92 -5.97 9.88 -3.04
C VAL A 92 -6.58 10.57 -1.83
N VAL A 93 -7.70 10.04 -1.35
CA VAL A 93 -8.38 10.45 -0.12
C VAL A 93 -8.48 9.26 0.82
N ALA A 94 -8.04 9.43 2.08
CA ALA A 94 -8.40 8.54 3.18
C ALA A 94 -9.60 9.12 3.93
N GLU A 95 -10.61 8.29 4.15
CA GLU A 95 -11.82 8.63 4.90
C GLU A 95 -11.98 7.67 6.07
N ARG A 96 -12.20 8.21 7.28
CA ARG A 96 -12.39 7.43 8.49
C ARG A 96 -13.84 6.95 8.57
N ILE A 97 -14.04 5.64 8.50
CA ILE A 97 -15.34 4.99 8.63
C ILE A 97 -15.71 4.78 10.11
N SER A 98 -14.71 4.40 10.92
CA SER A 98 -14.87 4.21 12.38
C SER A 98 -13.53 4.41 13.10
N ARG A 99 -13.49 4.19 14.42
CA ARG A 99 -12.24 4.26 15.20
C ARG A 99 -11.22 3.29 14.62
N ASN A 100 -10.10 3.83 14.15
CA ASN A 100 -9.02 3.08 13.53
C ASN A 100 -9.43 2.26 12.30
N VAL A 101 -10.52 2.63 11.62
CA VAL A 101 -10.97 2.01 10.38
C VAL A 101 -11.11 3.09 9.32
N TRP A 102 -10.32 2.97 8.27
CA TRP A 102 -10.20 3.91 7.16
C TRP A 102 -10.41 3.21 5.84
N GLN A 103 -10.82 3.96 4.83
CA GLN A 103 -10.90 3.50 3.45
C GLN A 103 -10.21 4.50 2.53
N LEU A 104 -9.49 4.01 1.52
CA LEU A 104 -8.90 4.84 0.47
C LEU A 104 -9.85 4.96 -0.71
N ARG A 105 -9.91 6.16 -1.30
CA ARG A 105 -10.68 6.46 -2.52
C ARG A 105 -9.90 7.37 -3.45
N HIS A 106 -10.21 7.31 -4.74
CA HIS A 106 -9.81 8.36 -5.66
C HIS A 106 -10.53 9.67 -5.33
N SER A 107 -9.78 10.77 -5.31
CA SER A 107 -10.31 12.13 -5.13
C SER A 107 -11.44 12.47 -6.12
N ARG A 108 -11.32 12.04 -7.39
CA ARG A 108 -12.33 12.26 -8.44
C ARG A 108 -13.68 11.57 -8.17
N ASN A 109 -13.69 10.45 -7.44
CA ASN A 109 -14.94 9.75 -7.12
C ASN A 109 -15.77 10.55 -6.10
N GLN A 110 -15.13 11.28 -5.20
CA GLN A 110 -15.84 12.12 -4.22
C GLN A 110 -16.59 13.29 -4.86
N GLU A 111 -16.06 13.93 -5.91
CA GLU A 111 -16.77 15.01 -6.60
C GLU A 111 -18.08 14.52 -7.23
N ARG A 112 -18.08 13.28 -7.75
CA ARG A 112 -19.29 12.64 -8.28
C ARG A 112 -20.29 12.29 -7.19
N GLU A 113 -19.83 11.76 -6.05
CA GLU A 113 -20.68 11.46 -4.89
C GLU A 113 -21.26 12.72 -4.24
N ALA A 114 -20.48 13.80 -4.13
CA ALA A 114 -20.97 15.07 -3.62
C ALA A 114 -22.04 15.69 -4.55
N ALA A 115 -21.84 15.59 -5.87
CA ALA A 115 -22.79 16.05 -6.86
C ALA A 115 -24.11 15.25 -6.85
N SER A 116 -24.06 13.93 -6.63
CA SER A 116 -25.27 13.09 -6.55
C SER A 116 -26.06 13.32 -5.25
N THR A 117 -25.38 13.54 -4.13
CA THR A 117 -26.03 13.80 -2.83
C THR A 117 -26.79 15.12 -2.85
N GLY A 118 -26.22 16.18 -3.46
CA GLY A 118 -26.84 17.52 -3.54
C GLY A 118 -28.12 17.59 -4.39
N PHE A 119 -28.28 16.71 -5.39
CA PHE A 119 -29.51 16.67 -6.20
C PHE A 119 -30.71 16.12 -5.41
N SER A 120 -30.48 15.18 -4.48
CA SER A 120 -31.55 14.52 -3.72
C SER A 120 -32.05 15.32 -2.51
N GLU A 121 -31.23 16.21 -1.94
CA GLU A 121 -31.60 17.01 -0.76
C GLU A 121 -32.65 18.09 -1.08
N GLY A 122 -32.61 18.66 -2.29
CA GLY A 122 -33.57 19.68 -2.71
C GLY A 122 -35.00 19.18 -2.86
N PHE A 123 -35.19 17.88 -3.14
CA PHE A 123 -36.51 17.27 -3.33
C PHE A 123 -37.20 16.95 -2.00
N ARG A 124 -36.45 16.71 -0.91
CA ARG A 124 -37.03 16.39 0.41
C ARG A 124 -37.50 17.60 1.21
N ARG A 125 -37.07 18.82 0.87
CA ARG A 125 -37.49 20.05 1.60
C ARG A 125 -38.82 20.64 1.13
N ARG A 126 -39.55 19.96 0.23
CA ARG A 126 -40.81 20.47 -0.38
C ARG A 126 -41.99 19.52 -0.23
N LEU A 127 -42.11 18.84 0.91
CA LEU A 127 -43.32 18.07 1.28
C LEU A 127 -43.86 18.59 2.60
#